data_AF-A0A5K1BUM4-F1
#
_entry.id   AF-A0A5K1BUM4-F1
#
_cell.length_a   1.000
_cell.length_b   1.000
_cell.length_c   1.000
_cell.angle_alpha   90.00
_cell.angle_beta   90.00
_cell.angle_gamma   90.00
#
_symmetry.space_group_name_H-M   'P 1'
#
loop_
_entity.id
_entity.type
_entity.pdbx_description
1 polymer ?
#
loop_
_entity_poly.entity_id
_entity_poly.type
_entity_poly.pdbx_seq_one_letter_code
_entity_poly.pdbx_strand_id
1 'polypeptide(L)' 'MASSSSLVLILATALLLATSFAQLTPDFYSESCPGVFSAVRSQIGIALEKEKRMGASLVRMFFHDCFVN' A
#
# COMPACT_ATOMS: atom_id res chain seq x y z
N MET A 1 12.97 -6.18 -40.33
CA MET A 1 13.80 -6.59 -39.18
C MET A 1 13.68 -5.62 -38.00
N ALA A 2 13.72 -4.29 -38.22
CA ALA A 2 13.54 -3.30 -37.14
C ALA A 2 12.14 -3.33 -36.47
N SER A 3 11.05 -3.46 -37.25
CA SER A 3 9.67 -3.44 -36.73
C SER A 3 9.36 -4.63 -35.80
N SER A 4 9.77 -5.84 -36.18
CA SER A 4 9.61 -7.04 -35.36
C SER A 4 10.39 -6.96 -34.04
N SER A 5 11.60 -6.40 -34.07
CA SER A 5 12.42 -6.20 -32.86
C SER A 5 11.79 -5.19 -31.90
N SER A 6 11.21 -4.11 -32.42
CA SER A 6 10.47 -3.12 -31.62
C SER A 6 9.21 -3.72 -30.99
N LEU A 7 8.46 -4.56 -31.71
CA LEU A 7 7.28 -5.24 -31.17
C LEU A 7 7.63 -6.22 -30.05
N VAL A 8 8.74 -6.94 -30.18
CA VAL A 8 9.25 -7.82 -29.10
C VAL A 8 9.61 -7.01 -27.86
N LEU A 9 10.25 -5.84 -28.03
CA LEU A 9 10.61 -4.97 -26.91
C LEU A 9 9.38 -4.42 -26.19
N ILE A 10 8.36 -4.00 -26.94
CA ILE A 10 7.07 -3.50 -26.40
C ILE A 10 6.32 -4.62 -25.67
N LEU A 11 6.31 -5.83 -26.23
CA LEU A 11 5.65 -6.97 -25.59
C LEU A 11 6.36 -7.38 -24.30
N ALA A 12 7.70 -7.35 -24.28
CA ALA A 12 8.49 -7.65 -23.09
C ALA A 12 8.26 -6.62 -21.97
N THR A 13 8.21 -5.32 -22.28
CA THR A 13 7.92 -4.29 -21.28
C THR A 13 6.48 -4.35 -20.78
N ALA A 14 5.50 -4.64 -21.65
CA ALA A 14 4.11 -4.86 -21.24
C ALA A 14 3.97 -6.06 -20.29
N LEU A 15 4.70 -7.16 -20.55
CA LEU A 15 4.67 -8.34 -19.70
C LEU A 15 5.32 -8.09 -18.33
N LEU A 16 6.39 -7.29 -18.27
CA LEU A 16 7.03 -6.86 -17.02
C LEU A 16 6.13 -5.94 -16.17
N LEU A 17 5.31 -5.10 -16.82
CA LEU A 17 4.34 -4.24 -16.14
C LEU A 17 3.11 -5.01 -15.66
N ALA A 18 2.76 -6.11 -16.33
CA ALA A 18 1.61 -6.96 -15.97
C ALA A 18 1.85 -7.83 -14.72
N THR A 19 3.10 -7.98 -14.27
CA THR A 19 3.48 -8.84 -13.14
C THR A 19 3.63 -8.10 -11.81
N SER A 20 2.89 -7.03 -11.58
CA SER A 20 2.84 -6.39 -10.26
C SER A 20 1.98 -7.24 -9.30
N PHE A 21 2.62 -8.20 -8.65
CA PHE A 21 2.03 -8.86 -7.48
C PHE A 21 2.15 -7.88 -6.32
N ALA A 22 1.05 -7.23 -5.92
CA ALA A 22 0.95 -6.48 -4.68
C ALA A 22 0.96 -7.44 -3.48
N GLN A 23 2.05 -8.20 -3.35
CA GLN A 23 2.19 -9.23 -2.35
C GLN A 23 2.35 -8.56 -0.98
N LEU A 24 1.35 -8.74 -0.14
CA LEU A 24 1.36 -8.25 1.23
C LEU A 24 2.07 -9.26 2.11
N THR A 25 2.97 -8.77 2.96
CA THR A 25 3.55 -9.55 4.06
C THR A 25 3.40 -8.77 5.36
N PRO A 26 3.22 -9.45 6.51
CA PRO A 26 3.11 -8.77 7.81
C PRO A 26 4.36 -7.95 8.20
N ASP A 27 5.51 -8.30 7.63
CA ASP A 27 6.85 -7.81 7.93
C ASP A 27 7.44 -6.92 6.84
N PHE A 28 6.63 -6.43 5.90
CA PHE A 28 7.06 -5.63 4.74
C PHE A 28 7.99 -4.45 5.12
N TYR A 29 7.78 -3.83 6.29
CA TYR A 29 8.56 -2.68 6.75
C TYR A 29 9.68 -3.01 7.75
N SER A 30 9.95 -4.29 8.00
CA SER A 30 10.92 -4.74 9.02
C SER A 30 12.32 -4.12 8.82
N GLU A 31 12.80 -4.09 7.58
CA GLU A 31 14.13 -3.57 7.23
C GLU A 31 14.12 -2.06 6.93
N SER A 32 13.11 -1.57 6.20
CA SER A 32 13.08 -0.20 5.70
C SER A 32 12.63 0.83 6.75
N CYS A 33 11.75 0.43 7.68
CA CYS A 33 11.25 1.28 8.75
C CYS A 33 10.98 0.45 10.02
N PRO A 34 12.05 -0.04 10.68
CA PRO A 34 11.92 -0.79 11.92
C PRO A 34 11.24 0.06 12.99
N GLY A 35 10.03 -0.31 13.39
CA GLY A 35 9.24 0.39 14.40
C GLY A 35 8.02 1.15 13.88
N VAL A 36 7.72 1.12 12.58
CA VAL A 36 6.54 1.79 11.99
C VAL A 36 5.25 1.47 12.74
N PHE A 37 5.02 0.20 13.09
CA PHE A 37 3.81 -0.21 13.82
C PHE A 37 3.74 0.35 15.24
N SER A 38 4.88 0.52 15.91
CA SER A 38 4.94 1.14 17.24
C SER A 38 4.64 2.63 17.14
N ALA A 39 5.23 3.32 16.18
CA ALA A 39 4.98 4.74 15.94
C ALA A 39 3.50 5.01 15.62
N VAL A 40 2.91 4.23 14.70
CA VAL A 40 1.50 4.35 14.33
C VAL A 40 0.59 4.09 15.54
N ARG A 41 0.84 3.04 16.33
CA ARG A 41 0.07 2.76 17.56
C ARG A 41 0.14 3.91 18.55
N SER A 42 1.31 4.47 18.77
CA SER A 42 1.49 5.61 19.69
C SER A 42 0.67 6.82 19.25
N GLN A 43 0.70 7.18 17.96
CA GLN A 43 -0.04 8.34 17.45
C GLN A 43 -1.55 8.12 17.46
N ILE A 44 -2.01 6.90 17.10
CA ILE A 44 -3.42 6.54 17.23
C ILE A 44 -3.86 6.63 18.70
N GLY A 45 -3.05 6.15 19.64
CA GLY A 45 -3.33 6.27 21.08
C GLY A 45 -3.58 7.71 21.52
N ILE A 46 -2.67 8.62 21.18
CA ILE A 46 -2.80 10.06 21.47
C ILE A 46 -4.08 10.64 20.84
N ALA A 47 -4.38 10.27 19.59
CA ALA A 47 -5.58 10.75 18.90
C ALA A 47 -6.88 10.27 19.57
N LEU A 48 -6.91 9.01 20.05
CA LEU A 48 -8.05 8.44 20.76
C LEU A 48 -8.24 9.05 22.15
N GLU A 49 -7.16 9.31 22.86
CA GLU A 49 -7.21 9.99 24.16
C GLU A 49 -7.75 11.41 24.02
N LYS A 50 -7.33 12.12 22.97
CA LYS A 50 -7.84 13.47 22.65
C LYS A 50 -9.31 13.43 22.24
N GLU A 51 -9.71 12.48 21.39
CA GLU A 51 -11.08 12.32 20.94
C GLU A 51 -11.41 10.85 20.64
N LYS A 52 -12.17 10.21 21.53
CA LYS A 52 -12.51 8.78 21.40
C LYS A 52 -13.20 8.42 20.08
N ARG A 53 -14.00 9.35 19.51
CA ARG A 53 -14.70 9.16 18.23
C ARG A 53 -13.74 8.97 17.05
N MET A 54 -12.50 9.42 17.15
CA MET A 54 -11.49 9.27 16.10
C MET A 54 -11.27 7.82 15.70
N GLY A 55 -11.40 6.86 16.62
CA GLY A 55 -11.27 5.43 16.27
C GLY A 55 -12.30 4.99 15.25
N ALA A 56 -13.57 5.36 15.47
CA ALA A 56 -14.64 5.07 14.53
C ALA A 56 -14.45 5.81 13.19
N SER A 57 -13.99 7.06 13.23
CA SER A 57 -13.68 7.85 12.03
C SER A 57 -12.58 7.21 11.17
N LEU A 58 -11.50 6.71 11.79
CA LEU A 58 -10.39 6.06 11.09
C LEU A 58 -10.81 4.75 10.44
N VAL A 59 -11.60 3.92 11.14
CA VAL A 59 -12.15 2.68 10.56
C VAL A 59 -13.09 2.97 9.40
N ARG A 60 -13.95 3.99 9.54
CA ARG A 60 -14.82 4.44 8.46
C ARG A 60 -14.03 4.93 7.25
N MET A 61 -12.95 5.70 7.47
CA MET A 61 -12.08 6.17 6.40
C MET A 61 -11.44 4.99 5.65
N PHE A 62 -10.87 4.03 6.39
CA PHE A 62 -10.29 2.83 5.80
C PHE A 62 -11.31 2.06 4.93
N PHE A 63 -12.53 1.89 5.45
CA PHE A 63 -13.59 1.25 4.67
C PHE A 63 -13.96 2.06 3.42
N HIS A 64 -14.08 3.38 3.54
CA HIS A 64 -14.42 4.25 2.41
C HIS A 64 -13.37 4.15 1.29
N ASP A 65 -12.08 4.22 1.62
CA ASP A 65 -10.99 4.10 0.64
C ASP A 65 -10.94 2.72 -0.03
N CYS A 66 -11.30 1.66 0.70
CA CYS A 66 -11.26 0.30 0.15
C CYS A 66 -12.52 -0.09 -0.63
N PHE A 67 -13.68 0.50 -0.33
CA PHE A 67 -14.98 0.01 -0.83
C PHE A 67 -15.76 1.02 -1.68
N VAL A 68 -15.43 2.30 -1.64
CA VAL A 68 -16.14 3.34 -2.40
C VAL A 68 -15.17 3.96 -3.40
N ASN A 69 -15.31 3.56 -4.67
CA ASN A 69 -14.63 4.16 -5.83
C ASN A 69 -15.56 5.15 -6.53
#